data_AF-A0AAU4RGB9-F1
#
_entry.id   AF-A0AAU4RGB9-F1
#
_cell.length_a   1.000
_cell.length_b   1.000
_cell.length_c   1.000
_cell.angle_alpha   90.00
_cell.angle_beta   90.00
_cell.angle_gamma   90.00
#
_symmetry.space_group_name_H-M   'P 1'
#
loop_
_entity.id
_entity.type
_entity.pdbx_description
1 polymer ?
#
loop_
_entity_poly.entity_id
_entity_poly.type
_entity_poly.pdbx_seq_one_letter_code
_entity_poly.pdbx_strand_id
1 'polypeptide(L)'
;MRADQEGAVTPQGDGTIGVTIKYGKSYEDTWAVFRGTVPEVRSLICDYFGFECKDVTGLSLSSLVVNATNLAHGKGNIAAMLDARVIAEDTTPDSAPASAPANDPWATASAAKPETPKDNGSAWILGEIEKQTSIADLQKLWASNQAMFADPAVMTAYKARGRALKTA
;
A
#
# COMPACT_ATOMS: atom_id res chain seq x y z
N MET A 1 -45.09 6.21 11.63
CA MET A 1 -45.25 5.48 10.36
C MET A 1 -44.95 6.41 9.21
N ARG A 2 -43.81 6.20 8.55
CA ARG A 2 -43.64 6.30 7.09
C ARG A 2 -42.25 5.74 6.79
N ALA A 3 -42.24 4.46 6.46
CA ALA A 3 -41.19 3.83 5.69
C ALA A 3 -41.20 4.44 4.27
N ASP A 4 -40.21 4.06 3.46
CA ASP A 4 -40.06 4.35 2.03
C ASP A 4 -39.21 5.58 1.68
N GLN A 5 -37.89 5.36 1.68
CA GLN A 5 -37.03 5.83 0.60
C GLN A 5 -35.72 5.02 0.59
N GLU A 6 -35.85 3.71 0.32
CA GLU A 6 -34.77 2.97 -0.33
C GLU A 6 -34.71 3.47 -1.78
N GLY A 7 -33.84 4.45 -2.03
CA GLY A 7 -33.56 4.95 -3.37
C GLY A 7 -32.90 3.84 -4.19
N ALA A 8 -33.72 2.98 -4.79
CA ALA A 8 -33.32 2.19 -5.93
C ALA A 8 -32.68 3.14 -6.95
N VAL A 9 -31.47 2.81 -7.40
CA VAL A 9 -30.77 3.48 -8.50
C VAL A 9 -31.68 3.38 -9.72
N THR A 10 -32.55 4.36 -9.89
CA THR A 10 -33.39 4.51 -11.06
C THR A 10 -32.51 5.17 -12.09
N PRO A 11 -32.19 4.53 -13.23
CA PRO A 11 -31.56 5.24 -14.32
C PRO A 11 -32.52 6.37 -14.72
N GLN A 12 -32.11 7.61 -14.49
CA GLN A 12 -32.75 8.73 -15.17
C GLN A 12 -32.59 8.47 -16.67
N GLY A 13 -33.62 8.77 -17.45
CA GLY A 13 -33.81 8.27 -18.82
C GLY A 13 -32.79 8.71 -19.88
N ASP A 14 -31.62 9.20 -19.46
CA ASP A 14 -30.47 9.63 -20.25
C ASP A 14 -29.22 8.74 -20.06
N GLY A 15 -29.31 7.67 -19.26
CA GLY A 15 -28.18 6.76 -19.00
C GLY A 15 -27.21 7.29 -17.94
N THR A 16 -27.59 8.35 -17.21
CA THR A 16 -26.85 8.88 -16.07
C THR A 16 -27.23 8.15 -14.78
N ILE A 17 -26.29 8.13 -13.85
CA ILE A 17 -26.43 7.57 -12.50
C ILE A 17 -26.03 8.60 -11.45
N GLY A 18 -26.62 8.48 -10.27
CA GLY A 18 -26.23 9.21 -9.08
C GLY A 18 -25.67 8.27 -8.01
N VAL A 19 -24.49 8.57 -7.48
CA VAL A 19 -23.87 7.85 -6.37
C VAL A 19 -23.69 8.81 -5.20
N THR A 20 -24.22 8.44 -4.04
CA THR A 20 -24.06 9.18 -2.79
C THR A 20 -23.20 8.35 -1.82
N ILE A 21 -22.13 8.95 -1.30
CA ILE A 21 -21.27 8.33 -0.28
C ILE A 21 -21.35 9.15 1.00
N LYS A 22 -21.93 8.55 2.04
CA LYS A 22 -22.02 9.15 3.38
C LYS A 22 -20.77 8.84 4.19
N TYR A 23 -20.35 9.78 5.05
CA TYR A 23 -19.14 9.63 5.86
C TYR A 23 -19.45 9.11 7.28
N GLY A 24 -20.73 9.00 7.61
CA GLY A 24 -21.19 8.40 8.86
C GLY A 24 -22.65 7.95 8.77
N LYS A 25 -23.20 7.59 9.94
CA LYS A 25 -24.52 6.96 10.07
C LYS A 25 -25.64 7.96 10.36
N SER A 26 -25.30 9.16 10.81
CA SER A 26 -26.23 10.21 11.20
C SER A 26 -26.68 11.02 9.99
N TYR A 27 -27.80 11.73 10.14
CA TYR A 27 -28.29 12.64 9.09
C TYR A 27 -27.44 13.90 8.95
N GLU A 28 -26.79 14.31 10.04
CA GLU A 28 -25.91 15.49 10.08
C GLU A 28 -24.49 15.20 9.59
N ASP A 29 -24.17 13.92 9.33
CA ASP A 29 -22.84 13.54 8.85
C ASP A 29 -22.67 13.99 7.40
N THR A 30 -21.47 14.45 7.04
CA THR A 30 -21.19 14.92 5.68
C THR A 30 -21.29 13.79 4.65
N TRP A 31 -21.64 14.14 3.41
CA TRP A 31 -21.66 13.21 2.29
C TRP A 31 -21.17 13.86 1.00
N ALA A 32 -20.74 13.04 0.06
CA ALA A 32 -20.41 13.43 -1.31
C ALA A 32 -21.43 12.83 -2.28
N VAL A 33 -21.77 13.58 -3.34
CA VAL A 33 -22.69 13.13 -4.41
C VAL A 33 -22.00 13.27 -5.75
N PHE A 34 -22.01 12.19 -6.53
CA PHE A 34 -21.44 12.12 -7.87
C PHE A 34 -22.56 11.82 -8.86
N ARG A 35 -22.60 12.55 -9.98
CA ARG A 35 -23.61 12.36 -11.03
C ARG A 35 -22.95 12.37 -12.40
N GLY A 36 -23.42 11.51 -13.29
CA GLY A 36 -22.94 11.42 -14.66
C GLY A 36 -23.13 10.01 -15.21
N THR A 37 -22.49 9.72 -16.33
CA THR A 37 -22.38 8.37 -16.88
C THR A 37 -21.52 7.48 -15.96
N VAL A 38 -21.61 6.15 -16.13
CA VAL A 38 -20.80 5.20 -15.35
C VAL A 38 -19.29 5.48 -15.42
N PRO A 39 -18.69 5.77 -16.59
CA PRO A 39 -17.27 6.12 -16.68
C PRO A 39 -16.92 7.44 -15.98
N GLU A 40 -17.77 8.46 -16.11
CA GLU A 40 -17.57 9.76 -15.45
C GLU A 40 -17.62 9.62 -13.93
N VAL A 41 -18.66 8.96 -13.41
CA VAL A 41 -18.79 8.73 -11.96
C VAL A 41 -17.61 7.93 -11.41
N ARG A 42 -17.09 6.96 -12.18
CA ARG A 42 -15.86 6.25 -11.81
C ARG A 42 -14.67 7.20 -11.68
N SER A 43 -14.42 8.03 -12.70
CA SER A 43 -13.30 8.99 -12.67
C SER A 43 -13.45 9.95 -11.48
N LEU A 44 -14.65 10.50 -11.29
CA LEU A 44 -14.95 11.42 -10.20
C LEU A 44 -14.68 10.79 -8.82
N ILE A 45 -15.04 9.52 -8.63
CA ILE A 45 -14.77 8.81 -7.36
C ILE A 45 -13.27 8.57 -7.19
N CYS A 46 -12.54 8.18 -8.24
CA CYS A 46 -11.08 8.04 -8.17
C CYS A 46 -10.42 9.35 -7.73
N ASP A 47 -10.70 10.43 -8.44
CA ASP A 47 -10.08 11.74 -8.23
C ASP A 47 -10.41 12.29 -6.85
N TYR A 48 -11.67 12.20 -6.44
CA TYR A 48 -12.13 12.74 -5.17
C TYR A 48 -11.58 11.99 -3.95
N PHE A 49 -11.45 10.66 -4.03
CA PHE A 49 -10.93 9.84 -2.92
C PHE A 49 -9.43 9.58 -2.98
N GLY A 50 -8.75 10.00 -4.06
CA GLY A 50 -7.31 9.80 -4.26
C GLY A 50 -6.94 8.37 -4.67
N PHE A 51 -7.84 7.65 -5.35
CA PHE A 51 -7.50 6.34 -5.90
C PHE A 51 -6.79 6.51 -7.24
N GLU A 52 -5.66 5.83 -7.41
CA GLU A 52 -5.05 5.62 -8.71
C GLU A 52 -6.01 4.83 -9.60
N CYS A 53 -6.61 5.51 -10.57
CA CYS A 53 -7.72 4.94 -11.33
C CYS A 53 -7.29 3.71 -12.15
N LYS A 54 -5.99 3.59 -12.49
CA LYS A 54 -5.34 2.40 -13.07
C LYS A 54 -5.39 1.17 -12.16
N ASP A 55 -5.25 1.36 -10.85
CA ASP A 55 -5.17 0.28 -9.85
C ASP A 55 -6.55 -0.28 -9.51
N VAL A 56 -7.63 0.44 -9.88
CA VAL A 56 -9.04 0.04 -9.67
C VAL A 56 -9.78 -0.28 -10.97
N THR A 57 -9.10 -0.37 -12.10
CA THR A 57 -9.70 -0.69 -13.42
C THR A 57 -10.40 -2.05 -13.45
N GLY A 58 -9.91 -3.02 -12.68
CA GLY A 58 -10.50 -4.37 -12.56
C GLY A 58 -11.74 -4.44 -11.66
N LEU A 59 -12.06 -3.38 -10.91
CA LEU A 59 -13.22 -3.37 -10.01
C LEU A 59 -14.47 -2.94 -10.75
N SER A 60 -15.62 -3.54 -10.41
CA SER A 60 -16.91 -2.99 -10.79
C SER A 60 -17.14 -1.62 -10.13
N LEU A 61 -18.07 -0.82 -10.66
CA LEU A 61 -18.39 0.47 -10.04
C LEU A 61 -18.92 0.28 -8.61
N SER A 62 -19.72 -0.76 -8.36
CA SER A 62 -20.22 -1.05 -7.02
C SER A 62 -19.11 -1.37 -6.03
N SER A 63 -18.10 -2.15 -6.43
CA SER A 63 -16.93 -2.42 -5.59
C SER A 63 -16.11 -1.15 -5.33
N LEU A 64 -15.95 -0.28 -6.32
CA LEU A 64 -15.30 1.02 -6.13
C LEU A 64 -16.05 1.89 -5.12
N VAL A 65 -17.39 1.94 -5.19
CA VAL A 65 -18.23 2.68 -4.25
C VAL A 65 -18.11 2.14 -2.82
N VAL A 66 -18.04 0.81 -2.65
CA VAL A 66 -17.79 0.19 -1.34
C VAL A 66 -16.43 0.59 -0.78
N ASN A 67 -15.38 0.53 -1.60
CA ASN A 67 -14.04 0.95 -1.18
C ASN A 67 -14.00 2.44 -0.78
N ALA A 68 -14.63 3.30 -1.57
CA ALA A 68 -14.75 4.72 -1.27
C ALA A 68 -15.52 4.99 0.04
N THR A 69 -16.60 4.24 0.28
CA THR A 69 -17.39 4.33 1.53
C THR A 69 -16.57 3.89 2.74
N ASN A 70 -15.83 2.79 2.63
CA ASN A 70 -14.97 2.30 3.71
C ASN A 70 -13.86 3.31 4.04
N LEU A 71 -13.26 3.93 3.01
CA LEU A 71 -12.27 4.99 3.20
C LEU A 71 -12.88 6.22 3.90
N ALA A 72 -14.08 6.64 3.48
CA ALA A 72 -14.79 7.76 4.10
C ALA A 72 -15.06 7.52 5.59
N HIS A 73 -15.62 6.35 5.93
CA HIS A 73 -15.86 5.96 7.32
C HIS A 73 -14.57 5.84 8.13
N GLY A 74 -13.51 5.27 7.54
CA GLY A 74 -12.20 5.16 8.16
C GLY A 74 -11.63 6.54 8.53
N LYS A 75 -11.64 7.48 7.58
CA LYS A 75 -11.19 8.86 7.80
C LYS A 75 -12.01 9.55 8.89
N GLY A 76 -13.34 9.44 8.85
CA GLY A 76 -14.24 10.02 9.85
C GLY A 76 -13.99 9.46 11.26
N ASN A 77 -13.82 8.14 11.39
CA ASN A 77 -13.54 7.50 12.67
C ASN A 77 -12.19 7.93 13.27
N ILE A 78 -11.14 7.97 12.45
CA ILE A 78 -9.81 8.40 12.90
C ILE A 78 -9.84 9.85 13.38
N ALA A 79 -10.47 10.74 12.60
CA ALA A 79 -10.61 12.14 12.98
C ALA A 79 -11.39 12.30 14.29
N ALA A 80 -12.54 11.61 14.43
CA ALA A 80 -13.38 11.72 15.62
C ALA A 80 -12.77 11.10 16.89
N MET A 81 -12.09 9.95 16.77
CA MET A 81 -11.57 9.23 17.93
C MET A 81 -10.23 9.78 18.43
N LEU A 82 -9.39 10.30 17.53
CA LEU A 82 -8.02 10.70 17.84
C LEU A 82 -7.79 12.21 17.75
N ASP A 83 -8.84 13.00 17.52
CA ASP A 83 -8.75 14.44 17.19
C ASP A 83 -7.77 14.69 16.03
N ALA A 84 -7.71 13.72 15.11
CA ALA A 84 -6.78 13.75 14.00
C ALA A 84 -7.29 14.68 12.90
N ARG A 85 -6.36 15.43 12.30
CA ARG A 85 -6.64 16.30 11.15
C ARG A 85 -5.87 15.84 9.93
N VAL A 86 -6.50 15.94 8.75
CA VAL A 86 -5.84 15.68 7.47
C VAL A 86 -4.85 16.80 7.21
N ILE A 87 -3.61 16.44 6.89
CA ILE A 87 -2.55 17.36 6.44
C ILE A 87 -2.36 17.13 4.95
N ALA A 88 -2.02 18.19 4.20
CA ALA A 88 -1.73 18.06 2.78
C ALA A 88 -0.59 17.05 2.55
N GLU A 89 -0.80 16.12 1.62
CA GLU A 89 0.26 15.26 1.11
C GLU A 89 1.06 16.09 0.11
N ASP A 90 2.29 16.48 0.49
CA ASP A 90 3.25 17.08 -0.43
C ASP A 90 3.56 16.05 -1.52
N THR A 91 2.89 16.18 -2.66
CA THR A 91 3.10 15.35 -3.86
C THR A 91 4.22 15.90 -4.75
N THR A 92 5.09 16.74 -4.20
CA THR A 92 6.34 17.09 -4.88
C THR A 92 7.42 16.07 -4.51
N PRO A 93 8.11 15.44 -5.48
CA PRO A 93 9.16 14.46 -5.22
C PRO A 93 10.44 15.04 -4.59
N ASP A 94 10.40 16.28 -4.07
CA ASP A 94 11.56 16.99 -3.51
C ASP A 94 11.27 17.74 -2.20
N SER A 95 10.08 17.57 -1.59
CA SER A 95 9.83 18.09 -0.25
C SER A 95 10.54 17.19 0.77
N ALA A 96 11.76 17.59 1.14
CA ALA A 96 12.42 17.09 2.35
C ALA A 96 11.44 17.22 3.54
N PRO A 97 11.31 16.19 4.40
CA PRO A 97 10.40 16.24 5.53
C PRO A 97 10.73 17.48 6.36
N ALA A 98 9.71 18.30 6.63
CA ALA A 98 9.83 19.46 7.50
C ALA A 98 10.60 19.06 8.76
N SER A 99 11.73 19.73 9.00
CA SER A 99 12.66 19.42 10.07
C SER A 99 11.90 19.21 11.38
N ALA A 100 11.94 17.97 11.89
CA ALA A 100 11.38 17.67 13.19
C ALA A 100 11.98 18.62 14.23
N PRO A 101 11.19 19.11 15.21
CA PRO A 101 11.72 19.96 16.25
C PRO A 101 12.90 19.26 16.94
N ALA A 102 13.99 20.00 17.17
CA ALA A 102 15.31 19.47 17.56
C ALA A 102 15.37 18.65 18.87
N ASN A 103 14.24 18.49 19.58
CA ASN A 103 14.12 17.80 20.86
C ASN A 103 13.01 16.73 20.88
N ASP A 104 12.55 16.23 19.74
CA ASP A 104 11.59 15.13 19.73
C ASP A 104 12.29 13.76 19.90
N PRO A 105 12.05 13.03 21.02
CA PRO A 105 12.62 11.69 21.21
C PRO A 105 12.13 10.65 20.18
N TRP A 106 11.07 10.92 19.42
CA TRP A 106 10.61 10.09 18.30
C TRP A 106 11.26 10.41 16.95
N ALA A 107 11.97 11.54 16.81
CA ALA A 107 12.63 11.89 15.54
C ALA A 107 13.70 10.86 15.12
N THR A 108 14.32 10.19 16.09
CA THR A 108 15.31 9.11 15.86
C THR A 108 14.71 7.82 15.30
N ALA A 109 13.40 7.58 15.47
CA ALA A 109 12.75 6.37 14.96
C ALA A 109 12.38 6.48 13.47
N SER A 110 12.04 7.68 13.00
CA SER A 110 11.69 7.95 11.58
C SER A 110 12.91 8.07 10.66
N ALA A 111 14.12 8.17 11.22
CA ALA A 111 15.36 8.20 10.44
C ALA A 111 15.84 6.81 10.00
N ALA A 112 15.13 5.72 10.36
CA ALA A 112 15.30 4.44 9.72
C ALA A 112 14.70 4.49 8.31
N LYS A 113 15.43 5.15 7.40
CA LYS A 113 15.23 5.02 5.96
C LYS A 113 15.11 3.52 5.66
N PRO A 114 14.01 3.03 5.06
CA PRO A 114 14.05 1.72 4.43
C PRO A 114 15.24 1.77 3.49
N GLU A 115 16.25 0.95 3.74
CA GLU A 115 17.34 0.80 2.79
C GLU A 115 16.67 0.59 1.44
N THR A 116 16.91 1.52 0.52
CA THR A 116 16.59 1.36 -0.91
C THR A 116 16.90 -0.10 -1.21
N PRO A 117 15.95 -0.91 -1.73
CA PRO A 117 16.28 -2.25 -2.14
C PRO A 117 17.43 -2.09 -3.12
N LYS A 118 18.67 -2.32 -2.67
CA LYS A 118 19.74 -2.61 -3.58
C LYS A 118 19.19 -3.81 -4.29
N ASP A 119 18.98 -3.65 -5.59
CA ASP A 119 18.71 -4.75 -6.49
C ASP A 119 19.92 -5.66 -6.40
N ASN A 120 19.94 -6.47 -5.33
CA ASN A 120 21.00 -7.38 -5.01
C ASN A 120 20.75 -8.48 -6.01
N GLY A 121 21.41 -8.40 -7.18
CA GLY A 121 21.42 -9.49 -8.16
C GLY A 121 21.88 -10.82 -7.55
N SER A 122 22.46 -10.77 -6.35
CA SER A 122 22.83 -11.85 -5.44
C SER A 122 21.72 -12.33 -4.47
N ALA A 123 20.55 -11.71 -4.42
CA ALA A 123 19.49 -12.08 -3.48
C ALA A 123 18.96 -13.51 -3.71
N TRP A 124 18.90 -13.96 -4.96
CA TRP A 124 18.47 -15.31 -5.29
C TRP A 124 19.46 -16.38 -4.80
N ILE A 125 20.77 -16.10 -4.81
CA ILE A 125 21.79 -17.08 -4.40
C ILE A 125 21.81 -17.31 -2.89
N LEU A 126 21.35 -16.32 -2.10
CA LEU A 126 21.18 -16.49 -0.65
C LEU A 126 20.18 -17.60 -0.33
N GLY A 127 19.04 -17.64 -1.03
CA GLY A 127 18.04 -18.70 -0.89
C GLY A 127 18.54 -20.06 -1.38
N GLU A 128 19.40 -20.09 -2.40
CA GLU A 128 19.99 -21.35 -2.89
C GLU A 128 21.07 -21.91 -1.96
N ILE A 129 21.81 -21.06 -1.25
CA ILE A 129 22.76 -21.47 -0.22
C ILE A 129 22.02 -22.17 0.94
N GLU A 130 20.88 -21.62 1.39
CA GLU A 130 20.11 -22.21 2.49
C GLU A 130 19.55 -23.60 2.19
N LYS A 131 19.22 -23.87 0.91
CA LYS A 131 18.69 -25.16 0.47
C LYS A 131 19.73 -26.28 0.40
N GLN A 132 21.03 -25.96 0.38
CA GLN A 132 22.07 -26.98 0.24
C GLN A 132 22.14 -27.86 1.49
N THR A 133 22.06 -29.18 1.30
CA THR A 133 22.08 -30.18 2.38
C THR A 133 23.43 -30.87 2.53
N SER A 134 24.37 -30.66 1.60
CA SER A 134 25.71 -31.26 1.61
C SER A 134 26.80 -30.22 1.34
N ILE A 135 27.99 -30.44 1.91
CA ILE A 135 29.16 -29.58 1.68
C ILE A 135 29.61 -29.65 0.22
N ALA A 136 29.48 -30.81 -0.43
CA ALA A 136 29.85 -31.00 -1.83
C ALA A 136 28.96 -30.18 -2.77
N ASP A 137 27.66 -30.08 -2.50
CA ASP A 137 26.74 -29.31 -3.34
C ASP A 137 26.84 -27.81 -3.09
N LEU A 138 27.15 -27.42 -1.84
CA LEU A 138 27.52 -26.04 -1.51
C LEU A 138 28.79 -25.58 -2.26
N GLN A 139 29.81 -26.44 -2.38
CA GLN A 139 31.02 -26.15 -3.15
C GLN A 139 30.77 -26.07 -4.66
N LYS A 140 29.88 -26.92 -5.21
CA LYS A 140 29.45 -26.82 -6.62
C LYS A 140 28.70 -25.50 -6.89
N LEU A 141 27.81 -25.10 -5.98
CA LEU A 141 27.07 -23.85 -6.09
C LEU A 141 28.01 -22.64 -6.12
N TRP A 142 29.08 -22.68 -5.31
CA TRP A 142 30.13 -21.67 -5.33
C TRP A 142 30.91 -21.64 -6.65
N ALA A 143 31.36 -22.81 -7.12
CA ALA A 143 32.13 -22.93 -8.35
C ALA A 143 31.37 -22.40 -9.58
N SER A 144 30.06 -22.66 -9.66
CA SER A 144 29.23 -22.22 -10.79
C SER A 144 28.84 -20.75 -10.76
N ASN A 145 28.94 -20.07 -9.62
CA ASN A 145 28.39 -18.72 -9.43
C ASN A 145 29.39 -17.74 -8.80
N GLN A 146 30.70 -17.92 -9.04
CA GLN A 146 31.76 -17.12 -8.38
C GLN A 146 31.55 -15.60 -8.43
N ALA A 147 31.00 -15.07 -9.53
CA ALA A 147 30.69 -13.64 -9.67
C ALA A 147 29.71 -13.12 -8.60
N MET A 148 28.78 -13.95 -8.14
CA MET A 148 27.79 -13.60 -7.12
C MET A 148 28.36 -13.62 -5.69
N PHE A 149 29.49 -14.29 -5.48
CA PHE A 149 30.20 -14.31 -4.19
C PHE A 149 31.14 -13.12 -3.98
N ALA A 150 31.18 -12.17 -4.92
CA ALA A 150 31.81 -10.87 -4.69
C ALA A 150 31.04 -10.05 -3.64
N ASP A 151 29.77 -10.35 -3.42
CA ASP A 151 28.94 -9.74 -2.37
C ASP A 151 29.31 -10.29 -0.97
N PRO A 152 29.71 -9.41 -0.02
CA PRO A 152 30.00 -9.81 1.36
C PRO A 152 28.85 -10.56 2.06
N ALA A 153 27.60 -10.27 1.72
CA ALA A 153 26.43 -10.93 2.31
C ALA A 153 26.35 -12.41 1.90
N VAL A 154 26.59 -12.71 0.61
CA VAL A 154 26.59 -14.07 0.07
C VAL A 154 27.71 -14.91 0.65
N MET A 155 28.91 -14.33 0.78
CA MET A 155 30.05 -15.01 1.42
C MET A 155 29.79 -15.31 2.91
N THR A 156 29.06 -14.44 3.60
CA THR A 156 28.66 -14.64 4.99
C THR A 156 27.66 -15.79 5.11
N ALA A 157 26.62 -15.81 4.26
CA ALA A 157 25.63 -16.89 4.21
C ALA A 157 26.27 -18.25 3.88
N TYR A 158 27.20 -18.29 2.92
CA TYR A 158 27.95 -19.49 2.54
C TYR A 158 28.77 -20.05 3.70
N LYS A 159 29.51 -19.19 4.40
CA LYS A 159 30.30 -19.61 5.57
C LYS A 159 29.40 -20.09 6.71
N ALA A 160 28.26 -19.42 6.95
CA ALA A 160 27.29 -19.83 7.96
C ALA A 160 26.70 -21.21 7.65
N ARG A 161 26.25 -21.44 6.41
CA ARG A 161 25.72 -22.74 5.99
C ARG A 161 26.78 -23.84 6.02
N GLY A 162 27.99 -23.55 5.55
CA GLY A 162 29.12 -24.49 5.60
C GLY A 162 29.53 -24.87 7.03
N ARG A 163 29.35 -23.98 8.02
CA ARG A 163 29.52 -24.30 9.44
C ARG A 163 28.39 -25.20 9.95
N ALA A 164 27.14 -24.84 9.66
CA ALA A 164 25.97 -25.61 10.07
C ALA A 164 26.02 -27.06 9.56
N LEU A 165 26.44 -27.27 8.31
CA LEU A 165 26.59 -28.60 7.71
C LEU A 165 27.82 -29.39 8.19
N LYS A 166 28.79 -28.75 8.86
CA LYS A 166 29.92 -29.45 9.50
C LYS A 166 29.60 -29.87 10.93
N THR A 167 28.65 -29.19 11.55
CA THR A 167 28.19 -29.46 12.92
C THR A 167 26.93 -30.33 12.98
N ALA A 168 26.28 -30.57 11.84
CA ALA A 168 25.17 -31.50 11.65
C ALA A 168 25.69 -32.88 11.23
#